data_AF-A0A9X8E950-F1
#
_entry.id   AF-A0A9X8E950-F1
#
_cell.length_a   1.000
_cell.length_b   1.000
_cell.length_c   1.000
_cell.angle_alpha   90.00
_cell.angle_beta   90.00
_cell.angle_gamma   90.00
#
_symmetry.space_group_name_H-M   'P 1'
#
loop_
_entity.id
_entity.type
_entity.pdbx_description
1 polymer ?
#
loop_
_entity_poly.entity_id
_entity_poly.type
_entity_poly.pdbx_seq_one_letter_code
_entity_poly.pdbx_strand_id
1 'polypeptide(L)'
;MATDTTTEVPEEVVDGNSRCFRFRGWKVETQKKAALSTVGRTHLSEACELPHIPLPEIVFGDNYLRLTHEPSGWTVSFNAHDALMTWAQHQRQDAHSTLTSYDVVYSCEYEGSIAEINQNGHHPTSTIEPTHDDIPLEKLREHTPILFYDHVSLFEGNVTMYHIESIVDFHCCS
;
A
#
# COMPACT_ATOMS: atom_id res chain seq x y z
N MET A 1 -18.93 -2.93 34.04
CA MET A 1 -19.45 -3.99 33.16
C MET A 1 -18.24 -4.63 32.53
N ALA A 2 -17.99 -5.91 32.82
CA ALA A 2 -16.84 -6.63 32.28
C ALA A 2 -17.08 -6.83 30.78
N THR A 3 -16.26 -6.19 29.94
CA THR A 3 -16.19 -6.52 28.52
C THR A 3 -15.54 -7.88 28.41
N ASP A 4 -16.36 -8.85 28.00
CA ASP A 4 -16.00 -10.20 27.65
C ASP A 4 -14.76 -10.17 26.74
N THR A 5 -13.60 -10.53 27.30
CA THR A 5 -12.36 -10.69 26.54
C THR A 5 -12.43 -12.04 25.85
N THR A 6 -13.36 -12.17 24.89
CA THR A 6 -13.29 -13.26 23.94
C THR A 6 -11.94 -13.13 23.27
N THR A 7 -11.09 -14.13 23.49
CA THR A 7 -9.77 -14.22 22.86
C THR A 7 -10.04 -14.41 21.37
N GLU A 8 -10.20 -13.30 20.63
CA GLU A 8 -10.29 -13.36 19.18
C GLU A 8 -9.07 -14.13 18.68
N VAL A 9 -9.30 -15.12 17.82
CA VAL A 9 -8.25 -15.91 17.21
C VAL A 9 -7.95 -15.27 15.86
N PRO A 10 -6.67 -15.01 15.52
CA PRO A 10 -6.32 -14.53 14.19
C PRO A 10 -6.80 -15.51 13.12
N GLU A 11 -7.46 -14.99 12.08
CA GLU A 11 -7.93 -15.78 10.94
C GLU A 11 -7.09 -15.43 9.71
N GLU A 12 -6.52 -16.44 9.05
CA GLU A 12 -5.86 -16.28 7.75
C GLU A 12 -6.48 -17.20 6.70
N VAL A 13 -6.86 -16.61 5.56
CA VAL A 13 -7.35 -17.31 4.37
C VAL A 13 -6.36 -17.09 3.23
N VAL A 14 -5.95 -18.16 2.57
CA VAL A 14 -5.07 -18.13 1.39
C VAL A 14 -5.82 -18.69 0.20
N ASP A 15 -5.90 -17.91 -0.89
CA ASP A 15 -6.50 -18.30 -2.16
C ASP A 15 -5.54 -17.99 -3.31
N GLY A 16 -4.89 -19.04 -3.82
CA GLY A 16 -3.86 -18.91 -4.85
C GLY A 16 -2.74 -17.98 -4.41
N ASN A 17 -2.67 -16.80 -5.06
CA ASN A 17 -1.65 -15.79 -4.76
C ASN A 17 -2.18 -14.61 -3.93
N SER A 18 -3.36 -14.78 -3.33
CA SER A 18 -3.97 -13.80 -2.45
C SER A 18 -4.02 -14.31 -1.02
N ARG A 19 -3.78 -13.43 -0.05
CA ARG A 19 -3.90 -13.73 1.38
C ARG A 19 -4.81 -12.70 2.03
N CYS A 20 -5.63 -13.15 2.97
CA CYS A 20 -6.52 -12.29 3.75
C CYS A 20 -6.39 -12.68 5.22
N PHE A 21 -5.89 -11.75 6.04
CA PHE A 21 -5.72 -11.91 7.47
C PHE A 21 -6.69 -10.99 8.22
N ARG A 22 -7.34 -11.50 9.27
CA ARG A 22 -8.25 -10.74 10.14
C ARG A 22 -7.91 -10.92 11.60
N PHE A 23 -7.88 -9.81 12.33
CA PHE A 23 -7.70 -9.80 13.78
C PHE A 23 -8.13 -8.45 14.36
N ARG A 24 -8.93 -8.44 15.44
CA ARG A 24 -9.28 -7.21 16.18
C ARG A 24 -9.88 -6.09 15.32
N GLY A 25 -10.79 -6.46 14.43
CA GLY A 25 -11.46 -5.54 13.50
C GLY A 25 -10.57 -5.03 12.36
N TRP A 26 -9.31 -5.45 12.28
CA TRP A 26 -8.43 -5.17 11.16
C TRP A 26 -8.43 -6.32 10.17
N LYS A 27 -8.51 -5.97 8.89
CA LYS A 27 -8.36 -6.88 7.76
C LYS A 27 -7.17 -6.44 6.92
N VAL A 28 -6.24 -7.37 6.69
CA VAL A 28 -5.05 -7.19 5.85
C VAL A 28 -5.22 -8.09 4.63
N GLU A 29 -5.12 -7.53 3.44
CA GLU A 29 -5.25 -8.25 2.17
C GLU A 29 -4.02 -8.01 1.31
N THR A 30 -3.46 -9.07 0.76
CA THR A 30 -2.38 -8.98 -0.23
C THR A 30 -2.71 -9.79 -1.47
N GLN A 31 -2.22 -9.34 -2.62
CA GLN A 31 -2.33 -10.05 -3.88
C GLN A 31 -1.00 -9.95 -4.64
N LYS A 32 -0.53 -11.08 -5.17
CA LYS A 32 0.71 -11.18 -5.95
C LYS A 32 0.49 -11.89 -7.29
N LYS A 33 0.34 -11.12 -8.36
CA LYS A 33 0.25 -11.64 -9.72
C LYS A 33 1.55 -11.45 -10.48
N ALA A 34 1.59 -12.02 -11.69
CA ALA A 34 2.70 -11.86 -12.60
C ALA A 34 2.85 -10.39 -13.05
N ALA A 35 4.04 -10.06 -13.55
CA ALA A 35 4.29 -8.76 -14.15
C ALA A 35 3.35 -8.48 -15.34
N LEU A 36 3.07 -7.20 -15.57
CA LEU A 36 2.22 -6.75 -16.67
C LEU A 36 2.77 -7.23 -18.02
N SER A 37 1.85 -7.71 -18.85
CA SER A 37 2.13 -7.95 -20.28
C SER A 37 2.39 -6.63 -21.00
N THR A 38 2.88 -6.69 -22.23
CA THR A 38 3.06 -5.49 -23.08
C THR A 38 1.79 -4.65 -23.17
N VAL A 39 0.62 -5.30 -23.32
CA VAL A 39 -0.68 -4.61 -23.37
C VAL A 39 -0.99 -3.91 -22.05
N GLY A 40 -0.79 -4.60 -20.92
CA GLY A 40 -1.01 -4.01 -19.60
C GLY A 40 -0.09 -2.82 -19.33
N ARG A 41 1.17 -2.91 -19.77
CA ARG A 41 2.14 -1.81 -19.70
C ARG A 41 1.71 -0.61 -20.55
N THR A 42 1.20 -0.85 -21.77
CA THR A 42 0.67 0.23 -22.62
C THR A 42 -0.49 0.96 -21.95
N HIS A 43 -1.48 0.23 -21.43
CA HIS A 43 -2.61 0.83 -20.73
C HIS A 43 -2.18 1.64 -19.50
N LEU A 44 -1.22 1.13 -18.72
CA LEU A 44 -0.70 1.85 -17.57
C LEU A 44 0.06 3.12 -17.98
N SER A 45 0.86 3.04 -19.04
CA SER A 45 1.58 4.20 -19.59
C SER A 45 0.63 5.29 -20.08
N GLU A 46 -0.49 4.90 -20.71
CA GLU A 46 -1.55 5.80 -21.15
C GLU A 46 -2.28 6.43 -19.96
N ALA A 47 -2.65 5.64 -18.96
CA ALA A 47 -3.28 6.13 -17.73
C ALA A 47 -2.41 7.15 -16.99
N CYS A 48 -1.10 6.92 -16.92
CA CYS A 48 -0.14 7.84 -16.33
C CYS A 48 0.20 9.06 -17.19
N GLU A 49 -0.32 9.15 -18.42
CA GLU A 49 0.01 10.20 -19.39
C GLU A 49 1.53 10.30 -19.64
N LEU A 50 2.19 9.12 -19.74
CA LEU A 50 3.64 8.96 -19.92
C LEU A 50 4.02 8.48 -21.34
N PRO A 51 3.57 9.09 -22.46
CA PRO A 51 3.77 8.53 -23.80
C PRO A 51 5.25 8.45 -24.24
N HIS A 52 6.16 9.14 -23.55
CA HIS A 52 7.59 9.21 -23.89
C HIS A 52 8.52 8.86 -22.72
N ILE A 53 7.95 8.42 -21.59
CA ILE A 53 8.71 8.10 -20.39
C ILE A 53 8.55 6.59 -20.19
N PRO A 54 9.66 5.83 -20.17
CA PRO A 54 9.57 4.40 -19.96
C PRO A 54 8.96 4.12 -18.59
N LEU A 55 8.09 3.11 -18.51
CA LEU A 55 7.73 2.49 -17.23
C LEU A 55 8.92 1.70 -16.67
N PRO A 56 8.94 1.39 -15.35
CA PRO A 56 9.93 0.50 -14.76
C PRO A 56 10.07 -0.81 -15.54
N GLU A 57 11.24 -1.45 -15.48
CA GLU A 57 11.54 -2.69 -16.21
C GLU A 57 10.48 -3.76 -15.93
N ILE A 58 10.17 -3.97 -14.65
CA ILE A 58 9.14 -4.89 -14.20
C ILE A 58 8.06 -4.10 -13.47
N VAL A 59 6.80 -4.32 -13.81
CA VAL A 59 5.67 -3.70 -13.11
C VAL A 59 4.66 -4.78 -12.78
N PHE A 60 4.34 -4.95 -11.50
CA PHE A 60 3.32 -5.84 -11.01
C PHE A 60 2.02 -5.05 -10.80
N GLY A 61 1.38 -4.65 -11.89
CA GLY A 61 0.23 -3.73 -11.87
C GLY A 61 -0.99 -4.23 -11.09
N ASP A 62 -1.15 -5.56 -10.98
CA ASP A 62 -2.24 -6.18 -10.23
C ASP A 62 -1.86 -6.55 -8.78
N ASN A 63 -0.64 -6.23 -8.36
CA ASN A 63 -0.22 -6.45 -6.97
C ASN A 63 -0.76 -5.33 -6.10
N TYR A 64 -1.22 -5.71 -4.91
CA TYR A 64 -1.60 -4.74 -3.91
C TYR A 64 -1.41 -5.28 -2.49
N LEU A 65 -1.29 -4.34 -1.57
CA LEU A 65 -1.53 -4.50 -0.15
C LEU A 65 -2.70 -3.60 0.23
N ARG A 66 -3.63 -4.09 1.03
CA ARG A 66 -4.75 -3.30 1.53
C ARG A 66 -4.98 -3.58 3.00
N LEU A 67 -5.07 -2.51 3.78
CA LEU A 67 -5.41 -2.54 5.19
C LEU A 67 -6.77 -1.86 5.37
N THR A 68 -7.70 -2.57 5.99
CA THR A 68 -9.05 -2.07 6.29
C THR A 68 -9.33 -2.21 7.78
N HIS A 69 -9.74 -1.13 8.43
CA HIS A 69 -10.38 -1.20 9.74
C HIS A 69 -11.88 -1.41 9.52
N GLU A 70 -12.35 -2.65 9.63
CA GLU A 70 -13.72 -3.04 9.29
C GLU A 70 -14.79 -2.25 10.09
N PRO A 71 -14.62 -1.94 11.39
CA PRO A 71 -15.61 -1.15 12.13
C PRO A 71 -15.79 0.29 11.63
N SER A 72 -14.72 0.96 11.19
CA SER A 72 -14.83 2.32 10.63
C SER A 72 -14.98 2.33 9.11
N GLY A 73 -14.63 1.25 8.41
CA GLY A 73 -14.55 1.25 6.95
C GLY A 73 -13.36 2.03 6.38
N TRP A 74 -12.49 2.58 7.24
CA TRP A 74 -11.24 3.21 6.81
C TRP A 74 -10.36 2.17 6.12
N THR A 75 -9.89 2.51 4.94
CA THR A 75 -9.07 1.63 4.12
C THR A 75 -7.90 2.42 3.55
N VAL A 76 -6.69 1.86 3.65
CA VAL A 76 -5.53 2.29 2.87
C VAL A 76 -5.09 1.14 1.98
N SER A 77 -4.73 1.46 0.73
CA SER A 77 -4.22 0.49 -0.22
C SER A 77 -2.92 0.99 -0.84
N PHE A 78 -2.04 0.06 -1.17
CA PHE A 78 -0.79 0.34 -1.84
C PHE A 78 -0.71 -0.51 -3.10
N ASN A 79 -0.55 0.14 -4.24
CA ASN A 79 -0.54 -0.52 -5.55
C ASN A 79 0.37 0.23 -6.54
N ALA A 80 0.82 -0.48 -7.58
CA ALA A 80 1.77 0.08 -8.54
C ALA A 80 1.17 1.20 -9.39
N HIS A 81 -0.13 1.13 -9.69
CA HIS A 81 -0.82 2.12 -10.51
C HIS A 81 -0.79 3.50 -9.86
N ASP A 82 -1.28 3.60 -8.63
CA ASP A 82 -1.38 4.88 -7.92
C ASP A 82 0.00 5.45 -7.59
N ALA A 83 0.96 4.58 -7.23
CA ALA A 83 2.34 5.00 -7.04
C ALA A 83 2.94 5.63 -8.31
N LEU A 84 2.80 4.97 -9.47
CA LEU A 84 3.32 5.49 -10.73
C LEU A 84 2.55 6.72 -11.22
N MET A 85 1.25 6.83 -10.91
CA MET A 85 0.45 8.03 -11.15
C MET A 85 0.96 9.22 -10.33
N THR A 86 1.18 9.06 -9.02
CA THR A 86 1.73 10.09 -8.14
C THR A 86 3.11 10.53 -8.63
N TRP A 87 3.99 9.58 -8.95
CA TRP A 87 5.29 9.88 -9.55
C TRP A 87 5.16 10.68 -10.86
N ALA A 88 4.31 10.23 -11.78
CA ALA A 88 4.09 10.90 -13.06
C ALA A 88 3.54 12.32 -12.90
N GLN A 89 2.69 12.55 -11.90
CA GLN A 89 2.18 13.90 -11.58
C GLN A 89 3.30 14.81 -11.09
N HIS A 90 4.15 14.35 -10.17
CA HIS A 90 5.30 15.14 -9.67
C HIS A 90 6.26 15.50 -10.80
N GLN A 91 6.64 14.53 -11.64
CA GLN A 91 7.52 14.77 -12.79
C GLN A 91 6.96 15.85 -13.75
N ARG A 92 5.64 15.92 -13.92
CA ARG A 92 4.99 16.93 -14.78
C ARG A 92 4.96 18.31 -14.15
N GLN A 93 4.82 18.40 -12.83
CA GLN A 93 4.88 19.67 -12.10
C GLN A 93 6.31 20.24 -12.09
N ASP A 94 7.31 19.38 -11.91
CA ASP A 94 8.73 19.76 -11.92
C ASP A 94 9.23 20.13 -13.33
N ALA A 95 8.58 19.65 -14.39
CA ALA A 95 8.93 19.91 -15.79
C ALA A 95 8.81 21.40 -16.24
N HIS A 96 8.54 22.34 -15.34
CA HIS A 96 8.81 23.77 -15.57
C HIS A 96 10.31 24.13 -15.48
N SER A 97 11.17 23.19 -15.08
CA SER A 97 12.62 23.36 -15.05
C SER A 97 13.31 22.34 -15.98
N THR A 98 13.49 22.72 -17.24
CA THR A 98 14.34 22.06 -18.26
C THR A 98 14.01 20.61 -18.64
N LEU A 99 13.47 20.42 -19.85
CA LEU A 99 13.56 19.16 -20.61
C LEU A 99 15.00 18.64 -20.56
N THR A 100 15.28 17.52 -19.88
CA THR A 100 16.23 16.44 -20.32
C THR A 100 16.57 15.36 -19.28
N SER A 101 16.08 15.39 -18.04
CA SER A 101 16.34 14.28 -17.10
C SER A 101 15.11 13.92 -16.27
N TYR A 102 14.24 13.06 -16.82
CA TYR A 102 13.26 12.37 -15.99
C TYR A 102 13.97 11.52 -14.95
N ASP A 103 13.33 11.37 -13.80
CA ASP A 103 13.83 10.50 -12.75
C ASP A 103 13.76 9.03 -13.18
N VAL A 104 14.87 8.50 -13.66
CA VAL A 104 14.99 7.08 -14.06
C VAL A 104 15.03 6.12 -12.87
N VAL A 105 15.12 6.63 -11.64
CA VAL A 105 15.07 5.82 -10.43
C VAL A 105 13.68 5.74 -9.82
N TYR A 106 12.66 6.43 -10.36
CA TYR A 106 11.25 6.41 -9.95
C TYR A 106 10.97 6.81 -8.49
N SER A 107 11.70 7.81 -7.96
CA SER A 107 11.54 8.35 -6.61
C SER A 107 10.12 8.86 -6.37
N CYS A 108 9.35 8.11 -5.59
CA CYS A 108 7.92 8.35 -5.41
C CYS A 108 7.60 8.56 -3.93
N GLU A 109 6.94 9.68 -3.62
CA GLU A 109 6.42 10.02 -2.29
C GLU A 109 5.00 9.45 -2.07
N TYR A 110 4.68 8.33 -2.71
CA TYR A 110 3.37 7.69 -2.58
C TYR A 110 3.23 7.04 -1.20
N GLU A 111 2.32 7.59 -0.39
CA GLU A 111 2.04 7.16 0.99
C GLU A 111 0.85 6.19 1.10
N GLY A 112 0.30 5.77 -0.05
CA GLY A 112 -0.89 4.92 -0.13
C GLY A 112 -2.14 5.69 -0.59
N SER A 113 -3.11 4.92 -1.07
CA SER A 113 -4.41 5.41 -1.51
C SER A 113 -5.45 5.15 -0.43
N ILE A 114 -5.93 6.22 0.21
CA ILE A 114 -6.94 6.15 1.25
C ILE A 114 -8.34 6.16 0.60
N ALA A 115 -9.19 5.24 1.05
CA ALA A 115 -10.59 5.16 0.69
C ALA A 115 -11.45 4.96 1.94
N GLU A 116 -12.61 5.60 1.97
CA GLU A 116 -13.63 5.36 2.99
C GLU A 116 -14.77 4.55 2.37
N ILE A 117 -14.91 3.28 2.78
CA ILE A 117 -16.00 2.44 2.28
C ILE A 117 -17.27 2.81 3.05
N ASN A 118 -18.23 3.42 2.35
CA ASN A 118 -19.54 3.76 2.88
C ASN A 118 -20.34 2.50 3.21
N GLN A 119 -20.15 1.91 4.40
CA GLN A 119 -20.99 0.78 4.81
C GLN A 119 -22.34 1.23 5.40
N ASN A 120 -22.47 2.47 5.91
CA ASN A 120 -23.69 2.94 6.60
C ASN A 120 -24.03 4.45 6.45
N GLY A 121 -23.44 5.17 5.48
CA GLY A 121 -23.70 6.62 5.30
C GLY A 121 -23.12 7.53 6.39
N HIS A 122 -22.35 6.98 7.32
CA HIS A 122 -21.40 7.73 8.14
C HIS A 122 -20.05 7.71 7.44
N HIS A 123 -19.51 8.90 7.16
CA HIS A 123 -18.17 9.13 6.63
C HIS A 123 -17.27 9.32 7.87
N PRO A 124 -16.46 8.34 8.30
CA PRO A 124 -15.47 8.60 9.32
C PRO A 124 -14.31 9.32 8.65
N THR A 125 -14.44 10.64 8.54
CA THR A 125 -13.42 11.54 7.99
C THR A 125 -12.11 11.28 8.72
N SER A 126 -11.22 10.51 8.09
CA SER A 126 -9.87 10.31 8.60
C SER A 126 -9.05 11.47 8.06
N THR A 127 -9.05 12.58 8.79
CA THR A 127 -8.22 13.74 8.44
C THR A 127 -6.76 13.39 8.70
N ILE A 128 -5.95 13.37 7.64
CA ILE A 128 -4.50 13.38 7.81
C ILE A 128 -4.14 14.77 8.35
N GLU A 129 -3.61 14.80 9.56
CA GLU A 129 -3.20 16.03 10.24
C GLU A 129 -1.71 15.95 10.58
N PRO A 130 -0.97 17.07 10.45
CA PRO A 130 0.40 17.12 10.93
C PRO A 130 0.45 16.77 12.42
N THR A 131 1.28 15.80 12.78
CA THR A 131 1.52 15.43 14.17
C THR A 131 3.01 15.56 14.48
N HIS A 132 3.30 15.81 15.76
CA HIS A 132 4.65 15.73 16.33
C HIS A 132 4.91 14.37 16.98
N ASP A 133 3.93 13.47 16.93
CA ASP A 133 4.08 12.11 17.41
C ASP A 133 4.98 11.32 16.45
N ASP A 134 6.11 10.85 16.96
CA ASP A 134 6.97 9.93 16.24
C ASP A 134 6.47 8.49 16.39
N ILE A 135 6.79 7.65 15.40
CA ILE A 135 6.57 6.21 15.51
C ILE A 135 7.40 5.69 16.71
N PRO A 136 6.77 5.04 17.71
CA PRO A 136 7.47 4.58 18.90
C PRO A 136 8.37 3.39 18.58
N LEU A 137 9.62 3.68 18.20
CA LEU A 137 10.59 2.69 17.74
C LEU A 137 10.90 1.61 18.80
N GLU A 138 10.74 1.93 20.08
CA GLU A 138 10.90 0.99 21.18
C GLU A 138 9.89 -0.17 21.10
N LYS A 139 8.65 0.11 20.70
CA LYS A 139 7.61 -0.91 20.51
C LYS A 139 7.94 -1.83 19.33
N LEU A 140 8.56 -1.30 18.28
CA LEU A 140 9.03 -2.10 17.15
C LEU A 140 10.19 -3.05 17.51
N ARG A 141 10.86 -2.84 18.66
CA ARG A 141 11.96 -3.70 19.15
C ARG A 141 11.49 -4.78 20.12
N GLU A 142 10.22 -4.78 20.50
CA GLU A 142 9.66 -5.81 21.38
C GLU A 142 9.61 -7.15 20.64
N HIS A 143 9.94 -8.24 21.34
CA HIS A 143 9.87 -9.60 20.80
C HIS A 143 8.45 -10.16 20.94
N THR A 144 7.50 -9.53 20.24
CA THR A 144 6.13 -10.02 20.10
C THR A 144 6.03 -11.00 18.92
N PRO A 145 5.17 -12.04 19.01
CA PRO A 145 4.97 -12.95 17.89
C PRO A 145 4.38 -12.21 16.70
N ILE A 146 5.05 -12.28 15.55
CA ILE A 146 4.51 -11.79 14.29
C ILE A 146 3.30 -12.64 13.92
N LEU A 147 2.12 -12.05 13.92
CA LEU A 147 0.87 -12.75 13.60
C LEU A 147 0.64 -12.86 12.10
N PHE A 148 1.11 -11.86 11.34
CA PHE A 148 1.05 -11.86 9.89
C PHE A 148 2.25 -11.10 9.32
N TYR A 149 2.87 -11.69 8.31
CA TYR A 149 3.92 -11.06 7.52
C TYR A 149 3.64 -11.35 6.06
N ASP A 150 3.75 -10.31 5.23
CA ASP A 150 3.79 -10.48 3.80
C ASP A 150 4.56 -9.36 3.10
N HIS A 151 5.18 -9.69 1.98
CA HIS A 151 5.92 -8.75 1.15
C HIS A 151 5.32 -8.72 -0.27
N VAL A 152 5.01 -7.53 -0.77
CA VAL A 152 4.37 -7.31 -2.07
C VAL A 152 5.23 -6.38 -2.93
N SER A 153 5.80 -6.92 -4.00
CA SER A 153 6.53 -6.12 -4.99
C SER A 153 5.55 -5.34 -5.88
N LEU A 154 5.83 -4.06 -6.12
CA LEU A 154 4.99 -3.23 -7.01
C LEU A 154 5.65 -3.00 -8.36
N PHE A 155 6.91 -2.57 -8.38
CA PHE A 155 7.68 -2.40 -9.61
C PHE A 155 9.20 -2.37 -9.35
N GLU A 156 9.98 -2.69 -10.38
CA GLU A 156 11.43 -2.72 -10.36
C GLU A 156 11.96 -1.94 -11.56
N GLY A 157 12.83 -0.96 -11.29
CA GLY A 157 13.56 -0.19 -12.29
C GLY A 157 15.02 -0.68 -12.42
N ASN A 158 15.81 0.02 -13.23
CA ASN A 158 17.16 -0.43 -13.62
C ASN A 158 18.21 -0.37 -12.49
N VAL A 159 17.96 0.41 -11.43
CA VAL A 159 18.87 0.60 -10.28
C VAL A 159 18.14 0.52 -8.92
N THR A 160 16.80 0.50 -8.92
CA THR A 160 15.98 0.58 -7.71
C THR A 160 14.81 -0.40 -7.78
N MET A 161 14.59 -1.15 -6.70
CA MET A 161 13.44 -2.03 -6.52
C MET A 161 12.43 -1.36 -5.56
N TYR A 162 11.21 -1.09 -6.04
CA TYR A 162 10.11 -0.59 -5.20
C TYR A 162 9.27 -1.76 -4.73
N HIS A 163 9.46 -2.07 -3.45
CA HIS A 163 8.74 -3.11 -2.76
C HIS A 163 8.06 -2.53 -1.52
N ILE A 164 6.94 -3.13 -1.14
CA ILE A 164 6.23 -2.80 0.07
C ILE A 164 6.25 -4.03 0.97
N GLU A 165 6.76 -3.84 2.18
CA GLU A 165 6.74 -4.85 3.24
C GLU A 165 5.58 -4.54 4.19
N SER A 166 4.76 -5.54 4.45
CA SER A 166 3.80 -5.52 5.54
C SER A 166 4.33 -6.35 6.70
N ILE A 167 4.53 -5.69 7.83
CA ILE A 167 4.76 -6.35 9.10
C ILE A 167 3.58 -5.98 9.99
N VAL A 168 2.77 -6.97 10.35
CA VAL A 168 1.61 -6.76 11.21
C VAL A 168 1.88 -7.44 12.54
N ASP A 169 2.08 -6.59 13.54
CA ASP A 169 2.23 -6.99 14.93
C ASP A 169 1.15 -6.29 15.77
N PHE A 170 0.48 -7.06 16.62
CA PHE A 170 -0.54 -6.54 17.52
C PHE A 170 -0.03 -6.59 18.95
N HIS A 171 0.26 -5.41 19.48
CA HIS A 171 0.53 -5.26 20.90
C HIS A 171 -0.81 -5.31 21.66
N CYS A 172 -0.92 -6.21 22.64
CA CYS A 172 -1.95 -6.07 23.67
C CYS A 172 -1.62 -4.81 24.48
N CYS A 173 -2.49 -3.80 24.46
CA CYS A 173 -2.52 -2.84 25.55
C CYS A 173 -2.94 -3.60 26.82
N SER A 174 -1.98 -3.90 27.68
CA SER A 174 -2.22 -4.37 29.06
C SER A 174 -2.72 -3.24 29.95
#